data_AF-A0AA36HL12-F1
#
_entry.id   AF-A0AA36HL12-F1
#
_cell.length_a   1.000
_cell.length_b   1.000
_cell.length_c   1.000
_cell.angle_alpha   90.00
_cell.angle_beta   90.00
_cell.angle_gamma   90.00
#
_symmetry.space_group_name_H-M   'P 1'
#
loop_
_entity.id
_entity.type
_entity.pdbx_description
1 polymer ?
#
loop_
_entity_poly.entity_id
_entity_poly.type
_entity_poly.pdbx_seq_one_letter_code
_entity_poly.pdbx_strand_id
1 'polypeptide(L)'
;MENMLGKEFNVRSIGKDGSIYLPSPDGSEGGVWTFPPGAAKLKVSLTLPIDEFLHLAEKKEKACSSAKEKKDYGDSSHGVMSDNSDSALSGYDRPVGAPDVDKTLTRNRMGYFICFDVSDDSMASLKEAMAVHKMLSESLEKAQTWSRHALSPHIWLVGCKSDKANSDEDVRKNRTHADAYAEQHDLICRVTSARQHKGVNEVFVEMLQAISSRTNLWTLDGDINEDEEDEDASGCFSQ
;
A
#
# COMPACT_ATOMS: atom_id res chain seq x y z
N MET A 1 -32.98 1.23 28.82
CA MET A 1 -32.31 2.05 27.79
C MET A 1 -31.57 3.27 28.35
N GLU A 2 -32.06 3.92 29.42
CA GLU A 2 -31.39 5.12 29.99
C GLU A 2 -29.91 4.91 30.35
N ASN A 3 -29.53 3.71 30.78
CA ASN A 3 -28.14 3.37 31.13
C ASN A 3 -27.16 3.29 29.93
N MET A 4 -27.64 3.40 28.70
CA MET A 4 -26.86 3.27 27.45
C MET A 4 -26.54 4.63 26.79
N LEU A 5 -27.33 5.67 27.07
CA LEU A 5 -27.14 6.99 26.47
C LEU A 5 -25.79 7.58 26.90
N GLY A 6 -24.96 7.92 25.91
CA GLY A 6 -23.65 8.53 26.12
C GLY A 6 -22.52 7.56 26.48
N LYS A 7 -22.74 6.24 26.41
CA LYS A 7 -21.70 5.23 26.62
C LYS A 7 -21.28 4.57 25.31
N GLU A 8 -20.01 4.18 25.22
CA GLU A 8 -19.43 3.47 24.08
C GLU A 8 -19.50 1.96 24.31
N PHE A 9 -19.87 1.20 23.28
CA PHE A 9 -20.01 -0.27 23.35
C PHE A 9 -19.32 -0.92 22.16
N ASN A 10 -18.68 -2.08 22.41
CA ASN A 10 -18.05 -2.87 21.36
C ASN A 10 -19.12 -3.60 20.54
N VAL A 11 -19.12 -3.36 19.22
CA VAL A 11 -20.02 -4.00 18.27
C VAL A 11 -19.56 -5.44 18.03
N ARG A 12 -20.48 -6.41 18.17
CA ARG A 12 -20.15 -7.83 17.96
C ARG A 12 -20.19 -8.22 16.49
N SER A 13 -21.20 -7.76 15.77
CA SER A 13 -21.39 -8.00 14.34
C SER A 13 -22.32 -6.96 13.72
N ILE A 14 -22.20 -6.78 12.40
CA ILE A 14 -23.07 -5.92 11.59
C ILE A 14 -23.78 -6.82 10.58
N GLY A 15 -25.11 -6.71 10.50
CA GLY A 15 -25.95 -7.42 9.55
C GLY A 15 -25.81 -6.86 8.14
N LYS A 16 -26.14 -7.67 7.13
CA LYS A 16 -26.12 -7.26 5.71
C LYS A 16 -27.12 -6.14 5.40
N ASP A 17 -28.14 -6.01 6.23
CA ASP A 17 -29.18 -4.99 6.23
C ASP A 17 -28.76 -3.70 6.97
N GLY A 18 -27.54 -3.64 7.51
CA GLY A 18 -27.05 -2.52 8.30
C GLY A 18 -27.49 -2.53 9.77
N SER A 19 -28.14 -3.61 10.23
CA SER A 19 -28.50 -3.77 11.63
C SER A 19 -27.26 -4.02 12.51
N ILE A 20 -27.25 -3.47 13.72
CA ILE A 20 -26.11 -3.56 14.64
C ILE A 20 -26.49 -4.49 15.80
N TYR A 21 -25.63 -5.49 16.06
CA TYR A 21 -25.83 -6.46 17.13
C TYR A 21 -24.87 -6.18 18.30
N LEU A 22 -25.43 -5.87 19.47
CA LEU A 22 -24.67 -5.62 20.71
C LEU A 22 -24.93 -6.72 21.74
N PRO A 23 -23.92 -7.13 22.52
CA PRO A 23 -24.15 -8.05 23.62
C PRO A 23 -25.00 -7.37 24.70
N SER A 24 -26.08 -8.03 25.11
CA SER A 24 -26.97 -7.53 26.16
C SER A 24 -26.30 -7.68 27.53
N PRO A 25 -26.13 -6.61 28.32
CA PRO A 25 -25.43 -6.67 29.61
C PRO A 25 -26.20 -7.44 30.69
N ASP A 26 -27.52 -7.58 30.55
CA ASP A 26 -28.39 -8.29 31.50
C ASP A 26 -28.85 -9.67 30.98
N GLY A 27 -28.41 -10.06 29.77
CA GLY A 27 -28.79 -11.33 29.15
C GLY A 27 -30.21 -11.36 28.58
N SER A 28 -30.92 -10.23 28.54
CA SER A 28 -32.23 -10.13 27.89
C SER A 28 -32.13 -10.40 26.38
N GLU A 29 -33.25 -10.82 25.76
CA GLU A 29 -33.36 -11.08 24.32
C GLU A 29 -32.35 -12.10 23.76
N GLY A 30 -32.02 -13.13 24.53
CA GLY A 30 -31.04 -14.15 24.11
C GLY A 30 -29.60 -13.65 24.15
N GLY A 31 -29.33 -12.58 24.90
CA GLY A 31 -27.98 -12.05 25.11
C GLY A 31 -27.48 -11.12 24.00
N VAL A 32 -28.32 -10.79 23.02
CA VAL A 32 -27.96 -9.90 21.90
C VAL A 32 -29.10 -8.92 21.63
N TRP A 33 -28.82 -7.63 21.80
CA TRP A 33 -29.71 -6.57 21.38
C TRP A 33 -29.49 -6.22 19.92
N THR A 34 -30.58 -6.00 19.19
CA THR A 34 -30.57 -5.65 17.76
C THR A 34 -31.03 -4.21 17.59
N PHE A 35 -30.22 -3.40 16.92
CA PHE A 35 -30.53 -2.00 16.63
C PHE A 35 -30.70 -1.80 15.12
N PRO A 36 -31.76 -1.07 14.69
CA PRO A 36 -31.97 -0.78 13.27
C PRO A 36 -30.90 0.18 12.72
N PRO A 37 -30.69 0.18 11.39
CA PRO A 37 -29.74 1.10 10.75
C PRO A 37 -30.11 2.56 11.09
N GLY A 38 -29.11 3.34 11.52
CA GLY A 38 -29.26 4.75 11.90
C GLY A 38 -29.53 5.00 13.38
N ALA A 39 -29.84 3.97 14.19
CA ALA A 39 -30.03 4.15 15.64
C ALA A 39 -28.70 4.37 16.41
N ALA A 40 -27.56 4.03 15.81
CA ALA A 40 -26.24 4.24 16.40
C ALA A 40 -25.28 4.83 15.35
N LYS A 41 -24.44 5.78 15.79
CA LYS A 41 -23.36 6.35 14.98
C LYS A 41 -22.08 5.57 15.27
N LEU A 42 -21.62 4.79 14.29
CA LEU A 42 -20.42 3.97 14.44
C LEU A 42 -19.19 4.87 14.38
N LYS A 43 -18.52 5.03 15.52
CA LYS A 43 -17.26 5.79 15.61
C LYS A 43 -16.11 4.79 15.48
N VAL A 44 -15.63 4.60 14.25
CA VAL A 44 -14.44 3.77 14.01
C VAL A 44 -13.22 4.57 14.46
N SER A 45 -12.76 4.36 15.70
CA SER A 45 -11.44 4.79 16.12
C SER A 45 -10.43 3.74 15.67
N LEU A 46 -9.93 3.87 14.44
CA LEU A 46 -8.70 3.18 14.02
C LEU A 46 -7.53 3.83 14.75
N THR A 47 -7.36 3.50 16.03
CA THR A 47 -6.07 3.71 16.71
C THR A 47 -5.13 2.60 16.25
N LEU A 48 -4.73 2.65 14.97
CA LEU A 48 -3.52 1.96 14.53
C LEU A 48 -2.35 2.71 15.17
N PRO A 49 -1.44 2.04 15.89
CA PRO A 49 -0.24 2.68 16.45
C PRO A 49 0.77 2.91 15.33
N ILE A 50 0.40 3.70 14.32
CA ILE A 50 1.34 4.16 13.28
C ILE A 50 2.23 5.26 13.87
N ASP A 51 1.73 6.03 14.84
CA ASP A 51 2.44 7.17 15.43
C ASP A 51 3.60 6.78 16.36
N GLU A 52 3.65 5.58 16.94
CA GLU A 52 4.82 5.18 17.76
C GLU A 52 6.10 5.06 16.91
N PHE A 53 5.98 4.79 15.61
CA PHE A 53 7.12 4.72 14.71
C PHE A 53 7.60 6.09 14.21
N LEU A 54 6.71 7.08 14.12
CA LEU A 54 7.08 8.46 13.77
C LEU A 54 7.84 9.16 14.90
N HIS A 55 7.49 8.87 16.16
CA HIS A 55 8.14 9.48 17.32
C HIS A 55 9.53 8.91 17.68
N LEU A 56 9.94 7.78 17.10
CA LEU A 56 11.30 7.24 17.28
C LEU A 56 12.36 8.04 16.51
N ALA A 57 11.98 8.66 15.38
CA ALA A 57 12.88 9.55 14.62
C ALA A 57 13.01 10.93 15.31
N GLU A 58 11.93 11.44 15.90
CA GLU A 58 11.94 12.77 16.53
C GLU A 58 12.66 12.82 17.89
N LYS A 59 12.84 11.67 18.56
CA LYS A 59 13.47 11.60 19.89
C LYS A 59 14.98 11.88 19.89
N LYS A 60 15.61 12.05 18.73
CA LYS A 60 17.04 12.43 18.63
C LYS A 60 17.29 13.92 18.42
N GLU A 61 16.26 14.74 18.16
CA GLU A 61 16.47 16.18 17.86
C GLU A 61 15.81 17.14 18.86
N LYS A 62 14.88 16.69 19.71
CA LYS A 62 14.15 17.59 20.62
C LYS A 62 14.67 17.55 22.06
N ALA A 63 15.98 17.81 22.21
CA ALA A 63 16.60 18.31 23.43
C ALA A 63 17.01 19.79 23.26
N CYS A 64 16.15 20.63 22.71
CA CYS A 64 16.19 22.08 22.90
C CYS A 64 14.90 22.74 22.41
N SER A 65 14.47 23.76 23.14
CA SER A 65 13.37 24.70 22.86
C SER A 65 11.93 24.20 23.05
N SER A 66 11.48 24.41 24.28
CA SER A 66 10.13 24.80 24.67
C SER A 66 9.61 26.05 23.94
N ALA A 67 8.32 26.06 23.54
CA ALA A 67 7.28 27.01 24.01
C ALA A 67 6.10 27.17 23.01
N LYS A 68 4.88 26.98 23.53
CA LYS A 68 3.58 27.66 23.26
C LYS A 68 3.29 28.22 21.85
N GLU A 69 2.12 27.84 21.29
CA GLU A 69 0.90 28.67 21.34
C GLU A 69 -0.33 27.95 20.77
N LYS A 70 -1.47 28.17 21.41
CA LYS A 70 -2.83 27.79 20.98
C LYS A 70 -3.34 28.84 19.98
N LYS A 71 -4.08 28.43 18.94
CA LYS A 71 -5.06 29.33 18.32
C LYS A 71 -6.26 28.58 17.72
N ASP A 72 -7.42 29.02 18.19
CA ASP A 72 -8.79 28.77 17.71
C ASP A 72 -9.10 29.58 16.42
N TYR A 73 -10.27 29.24 15.83
CA TYR A 73 -11.01 29.81 14.68
C TYR A 73 -10.65 29.18 13.31
N GLY A 74 -11.59 28.81 12.44
CA GLY A 74 -13.03 28.97 12.45
C GLY A 74 -13.66 28.40 11.18
N ASP A 75 -14.96 28.17 11.27
CA ASP A 75 -15.92 27.80 10.25
C ASP A 75 -15.82 28.64 8.96
N SER A 76 -15.69 27.98 7.79
CA SER A 76 -16.02 28.55 6.48
C SER A 76 -16.39 27.44 5.50
N SER A 77 -17.69 27.33 5.25
CA SER A 77 -18.29 26.68 4.10
C SER A 77 -17.90 27.43 2.81
N HIS A 78 -17.17 26.77 1.92
CA HIS A 78 -17.02 27.22 0.53
C HIS A 78 -16.86 26.03 -0.43
N GLY A 79 -17.58 26.12 -1.55
CA GLY A 79 -17.84 25.12 -2.58
C GLY A 79 -16.76 24.07 -2.86
N VAL A 80 -17.18 22.82 -2.78
CA VAL A 80 -16.50 21.63 -3.29
C VAL A 80 -16.46 21.71 -4.82
N MET A 81 -15.40 22.30 -5.37
CA MET A 81 -14.85 21.76 -6.62
C MET A 81 -13.90 20.66 -6.16
N SER A 82 -14.25 19.42 -6.51
CA SER A 82 -13.43 18.24 -6.24
C SER A 82 -12.11 18.40 -6.97
N ASP A 83 -11.11 18.94 -6.29
CA ASP A 83 -9.71 18.74 -6.62
C ASP A 83 -9.50 17.22 -6.62
N ASN A 84 -9.61 16.60 -7.79
CA ASN A 84 -9.19 15.21 -8.08
C ASN A 84 -7.66 15.04 -7.96
N SER A 85 -7.02 15.82 -7.10
CA SER A 85 -5.70 15.56 -6.55
C SER A 85 -5.83 14.74 -5.27
N ASP A 86 -6.82 13.85 -5.17
CA ASP A 86 -6.89 12.81 -4.14
C ASP A 86 -5.67 11.90 -4.33
N SER A 87 -4.62 12.41 -3.72
CA SER A 87 -3.32 11.88 -3.41
C SER A 87 -2.84 10.78 -4.33
N ALA A 88 -1.93 11.18 -5.22
CA ALA A 88 -0.81 10.42 -5.74
C ALA A 88 -0.12 9.44 -4.73
N LEU A 89 -0.36 9.63 -3.43
CA LEU A 89 0.16 8.83 -2.32
C LEU A 89 -0.96 8.23 -1.44
N SER A 90 -2.22 8.25 -1.89
CA SER A 90 -3.31 7.56 -1.17
C SER A 90 -3.02 6.07 -1.13
N GLY A 91 -3.19 5.47 0.05
CA GLY A 91 -3.05 4.04 0.20
C GLY A 91 -4.08 3.34 -0.68
N TYR A 92 -3.63 2.53 -1.63
CA TYR A 92 -4.52 1.64 -2.37
C TYR A 92 -4.99 0.52 -1.44
N ASP A 93 -6.27 0.59 -1.03
CA ASP A 93 -6.91 -0.52 -0.32
C ASP A 93 -7.12 -1.67 -1.31
N ARG A 94 -6.29 -2.72 -1.15
CA ARG A 94 -6.42 -3.93 -1.97
C ARG A 94 -7.75 -4.61 -1.66
N PRO A 95 -8.63 -4.83 -2.66
CA PRO A 95 -9.80 -5.66 -2.45
C PRO A 95 -9.32 -7.09 -2.17
N VAL A 96 -9.57 -7.59 -0.95
CA VAL A 96 -9.23 -8.96 -0.54
C VAL A 96 -10.23 -9.91 -1.22
N GLY A 97 -9.91 -10.34 -2.43
CA GLY A 97 -10.71 -11.30 -3.22
C GLY A 97 -10.15 -12.73 -3.19
N ALA A 98 -10.85 -13.65 -3.87
CA ALA A 98 -10.32 -14.98 -4.15
C ALA A 98 -9.03 -14.86 -5.00
N PRO A 99 -8.03 -15.75 -4.83
CA PRO A 99 -6.71 -15.63 -5.48
C PRO A 99 -6.76 -15.55 -7.01
N ASP A 100 -7.78 -16.13 -7.64
CA ASP A 100 -7.96 -16.09 -9.10
C ASP A 100 -8.50 -14.74 -9.62
N VAL A 101 -9.08 -13.93 -8.72
CA VAL A 101 -9.59 -12.58 -9.00
C VAL A 101 -8.52 -11.53 -8.74
N ASP A 102 -7.49 -11.87 -7.98
CA ASP A 102 -6.48 -10.94 -7.51
C ASP A 102 -5.38 -10.68 -8.56
N LYS A 103 -5.79 -10.08 -9.68
CA LYS A 103 -4.89 -9.56 -10.73
C LYS A 103 -4.24 -8.23 -10.34
N THR A 104 -4.32 -7.82 -9.07
CA THR A 104 -3.90 -6.49 -8.59
C THR A 104 -2.39 -6.30 -8.47
N LEU A 105 -1.61 -7.35 -8.72
CA LEU A 105 -0.15 -7.29 -8.64
C LEU A 105 0.46 -6.24 -9.58
N THR A 106 -0.22 -5.87 -10.68
CA THR A 106 0.38 -5.00 -11.70
C THR A 106 -0.39 -3.74 -12.10
N ARG A 107 -1.68 -3.60 -11.78
CA ARG A 107 -2.46 -2.42 -12.21
C ARG A 107 -2.06 -1.20 -11.38
N ASN A 108 -1.67 -0.11 -12.04
CA ASN A 108 -1.30 1.19 -11.47
C ASN A 108 -0.18 1.18 -10.43
N ARG A 109 0.76 0.23 -10.53
CA ARG A 109 1.96 0.22 -9.69
C ARG A 109 3.11 0.89 -10.42
N MET A 110 3.63 1.98 -9.84
CA MET A 110 4.72 2.77 -10.43
C MET A 110 6.13 2.23 -10.11
N GLY A 111 6.25 1.40 -9.07
CA GLY A 111 7.54 0.84 -8.67
C GLY A 111 7.42 -0.45 -7.88
N TYR A 112 8.44 -1.30 -7.98
CA TYR A 112 8.56 -2.60 -7.34
C TYR A 112 9.92 -2.72 -6.66
N PHE A 113 9.89 -3.21 -5.41
CA PHE A 113 11.07 -3.73 -4.76
C PHE A 113 11.01 -5.26 -4.76
N ILE A 114 12.01 -5.88 -5.37
CA ILE A 114 12.21 -7.33 -5.33
C ILE A 114 13.30 -7.59 -4.29
N CYS A 115 12.86 -8.01 -3.11
CA CYS A 115 13.75 -8.22 -1.98
C CYS A 115 14.31 -9.65 -1.97
N PHE A 116 15.60 -9.80 -1.73
CA PHE A 116 16.25 -11.10 -1.49
C PHE A 116 17.16 -11.05 -0.26
N ASP A 117 17.53 -12.20 0.28
CA ASP A 117 18.39 -12.27 1.47
C ASP A 117 19.87 -12.35 1.04
N VAL A 118 20.66 -11.32 1.37
CA VAL A 118 22.08 -11.30 1.00
C VAL A 118 22.90 -12.27 1.87
N SER A 119 22.39 -12.63 3.05
CA SER A 119 23.04 -13.57 3.97
C SER A 119 22.74 -15.04 3.66
N ASP A 120 22.06 -15.34 2.55
CA ASP A 120 21.71 -16.70 2.15
C ASP A 120 22.86 -17.42 1.44
N ASP A 121 23.49 -18.36 2.14
CA ASP A 121 24.60 -19.18 1.63
C ASP A 121 24.21 -19.98 0.37
N SER A 122 22.93 -20.32 0.21
CA SER A 122 22.44 -21.18 -0.88
C SER A 122 22.13 -20.41 -2.18
N MET A 123 22.14 -19.07 -2.15
CA MET A 123 21.64 -18.19 -3.22
C MET A 123 20.19 -18.48 -3.63
N ALA A 124 19.42 -19.24 -2.83
CA ALA A 124 18.06 -19.63 -3.18
C ALA A 124 17.14 -18.41 -3.27
N SER A 125 17.26 -17.49 -2.31
CA SER A 125 16.48 -16.25 -2.28
C SER A 125 16.79 -15.33 -3.46
N LEU A 126 18.06 -15.24 -3.89
CA LEU A 126 18.44 -14.48 -5.08
C LEU A 126 17.87 -15.10 -6.36
N LYS A 127 17.92 -16.44 -6.50
CA LYS A 127 17.34 -17.14 -7.64
C LYS A 127 15.82 -16.98 -7.71
N GLU A 128 15.14 -17.01 -6.57
CA GLU A 128 13.72 -16.72 -6.48
C GLU A 128 13.41 -15.28 -6.91
N ALA A 129 14.17 -14.30 -6.43
CA ALA A 129 14.04 -12.91 -6.86
C ALA A 129 14.22 -12.73 -8.39
N MET A 130 15.21 -13.41 -8.98
CA MET A 130 15.40 -13.44 -10.44
C MET A 130 14.21 -14.06 -11.18
N ALA A 131 13.64 -15.14 -10.65
CA ALA A 131 12.46 -15.77 -11.24
C ALA A 131 11.23 -14.87 -11.16
N VAL A 132 11.02 -14.19 -10.03
CA VAL A 132 9.95 -13.19 -9.85
C VAL A 132 10.12 -12.02 -10.82
N HIS A 133 11.35 -11.50 -10.97
CA HIS A 133 11.63 -10.45 -11.93
C HIS A 133 11.28 -10.86 -13.37
N LYS A 134 11.68 -12.08 -13.77
CA LYS A 134 11.34 -12.63 -15.09
C LYS A 134 9.83 -12.72 -15.28
N MET A 135 9.11 -13.26 -14.30
CA MET A 135 7.66 -13.40 -14.36
C MET A 135 6.95 -12.04 -14.43
N LEU A 136 7.44 -11.05 -13.67
CA LEU A 136 6.94 -9.68 -13.73
C LEU A 136 7.21 -9.04 -15.08
N SER A 137 8.42 -9.19 -15.63
CA SER A 137 8.80 -8.66 -16.94
C SER A 137 7.92 -9.24 -18.05
N GLU A 138 7.72 -10.55 -18.08
CA GLU A 138 6.83 -11.21 -19.06
C GLU A 138 5.37 -10.72 -18.92
N SER A 139 4.91 -10.48 -17.70
CA SER A 139 3.58 -9.92 -17.47
C SER A 139 3.47 -8.47 -17.95
N LEU A 140 4.50 -7.67 -17.76
CA LEU A 140 4.54 -6.27 -18.20
C LEU A 140 4.62 -6.17 -19.73
N GLU A 141 5.40 -7.02 -20.39
CA GLU A 141 5.47 -7.11 -21.85
C GLU A 141 4.11 -7.48 -22.47
N LYS A 142 3.41 -8.46 -21.86
CA LYS A 142 2.05 -8.83 -22.28
C LYS A 142 1.07 -7.68 -22.09
N ALA A 143 1.13 -6.98 -20.95
CA ALA A 143 0.29 -5.82 -20.67
C ALA A 143 0.58 -4.66 -21.63
N GLN A 144 1.85 -4.42 -21.97
CA GLN A 144 2.27 -3.39 -22.92
C GLN A 144 1.85 -3.71 -24.36
N THR A 145 1.73 -4.99 -24.70
CA THR A 145 1.16 -5.40 -26.00
C THR A 145 -0.33 -5.05 -26.08
N TRP A 146 -1.05 -5.12 -24.95
CA TRP A 146 -2.49 -4.87 -24.90
C TRP A 146 -2.82 -3.39 -24.74
N SER A 147 -2.01 -2.64 -23.99
CA SER A 147 -2.15 -1.21 -23.82
C SER A 147 -0.98 -0.49 -24.48
N ARG A 148 -1.26 0.20 -25.59
CA ARG A 148 -0.27 0.98 -26.38
C ARG A 148 0.45 2.06 -25.56
N HIS A 149 0.00 2.33 -24.34
CA HIS A 149 0.52 3.34 -23.44
C HIS A 149 0.97 2.80 -22.08
N ALA A 150 1.07 1.48 -21.89
CA ALA A 150 1.55 0.94 -20.62
C ALA A 150 3.00 1.38 -20.37
N LEU A 151 3.18 2.24 -19.37
CA LEU A 151 4.50 2.67 -18.94
C LEU A 151 5.18 1.56 -18.15
N SER A 152 6.49 1.43 -18.35
CA SER A 152 7.29 0.46 -17.61
C SER A 152 7.55 0.98 -16.18
N PRO A 153 7.11 0.26 -15.15
CA PRO A 153 7.33 0.64 -13.76
C PRO A 153 8.82 0.53 -13.39
N HIS A 154 9.23 1.22 -12.33
CA HIS A 154 10.59 1.09 -11.81
C HIS A 154 10.75 -0.21 -11.04
N ILE A 155 11.65 -1.10 -11.47
CA ILE A 155 11.91 -2.37 -10.78
C ILE A 155 13.31 -2.33 -10.17
N TRP A 156 13.39 -2.55 -8.86
CA TRP A 156 14.63 -2.49 -8.10
C TRP A 156 14.88 -3.82 -7.40
N LEU A 157 16.12 -4.27 -7.40
CA LEU A 157 16.58 -5.41 -6.60
C LEU A 157 17.14 -4.91 -5.28
N VAL A 158 16.57 -5.41 -4.17
CA VAL A 158 16.95 -5.00 -2.82
C VAL A 158 17.50 -6.20 -2.06
N GLY A 159 18.81 -6.20 -1.87
CA GLY A 159 19.48 -7.16 -1.01
C GLY A 159 19.29 -6.81 0.47
N CYS A 160 18.50 -7.60 1.19
CA CYS A 160 18.20 -7.41 2.60
C CYS A 160 19.16 -8.18 3.53
N LYS A 161 19.11 -7.84 4.83
CA LYS A 161 19.81 -8.54 5.94
C LYS A 161 21.33 -8.58 5.82
N SER A 162 21.94 -7.52 5.31
CA SER A 162 23.41 -7.41 5.27
C SER A 162 24.09 -7.50 6.65
N ASP A 163 23.33 -7.35 7.74
CA ASP A 163 23.80 -7.46 9.12
C ASP A 163 23.87 -8.89 9.67
N LYS A 164 23.19 -9.86 9.04
CA LYS A 164 23.05 -11.22 9.57
C LYS A 164 24.15 -12.18 9.10
N ALA A 165 24.93 -11.80 8.11
CA ALA A 165 25.84 -12.72 7.45
C ALA A 165 26.86 -13.36 8.39
N ASN A 166 26.93 -14.69 8.33
CA ASN A 166 27.93 -15.47 9.07
C ASN A 166 29.34 -15.28 8.48
N SER A 167 29.40 -14.96 7.18
CA SER A 167 30.62 -14.72 6.42
C SER A 167 30.45 -13.51 5.50
N ASP A 168 31.44 -12.61 5.50
CA ASP A 168 31.47 -11.46 4.59
C ASP A 168 31.67 -11.90 3.12
N GLU A 169 32.24 -13.09 2.91
CA GLU A 169 32.45 -13.64 1.56
C GLU A 169 31.13 -14.00 0.87
N ASP A 170 30.17 -14.55 1.61
CA ASP A 170 28.86 -14.93 1.06
C ASP A 170 28.05 -13.69 0.67
N VAL A 171 28.12 -12.63 1.49
CA VAL A 171 27.54 -11.32 1.17
C VAL A 171 28.14 -10.75 -0.10
N ARG A 172 29.47 -10.76 -0.21
CA ARG A 172 30.17 -10.23 -1.39
C ARG A 172 29.84 -11.04 -2.64
N LYS A 173 29.76 -12.36 -2.52
CA LYS A 173 29.40 -13.26 -3.62
C LYS A 173 27.97 -13.02 -4.10
N ASN A 174 27.00 -13.03 -3.19
CA ASN A 174 25.58 -12.79 -3.52
C ASN A 174 25.37 -11.41 -4.13
N ARG A 175 26.03 -10.39 -3.57
CA ARG A 175 26.04 -9.04 -4.13
C ARG A 175 26.62 -9.01 -5.55
N THR A 176 27.76 -9.66 -5.78
CA THR A 176 28.37 -9.70 -7.13
C THR A 176 27.44 -10.35 -8.15
N HIS A 177 26.75 -11.43 -7.79
CA HIS A 177 25.79 -12.07 -8.68
C HIS A 177 24.54 -11.22 -8.91
N ALA A 178 24.03 -10.54 -7.88
CA ALA A 178 22.91 -9.62 -8.01
C ALA A 178 23.26 -8.40 -8.86
N ASP A 179 24.44 -7.82 -8.68
CA ASP A 179 24.93 -6.67 -9.45
C ASP A 179 25.12 -7.05 -10.93
N ALA A 180 25.70 -8.22 -11.23
CA ALA A 180 25.83 -8.71 -12.60
C ALA A 180 24.48 -8.95 -13.29
N TYR A 181 23.50 -9.48 -12.54
CA TYR A 181 22.14 -9.66 -13.06
C TYR A 181 21.42 -8.32 -13.27
N ALA A 182 21.62 -7.39 -12.35
CA ALA A 182 21.05 -6.06 -12.45
C ALA A 182 21.61 -5.30 -13.65
N GLU A 183 22.91 -5.38 -13.91
CA GLU A 183 23.55 -4.81 -15.11
C GLU A 183 22.99 -5.42 -16.41
N GLN A 184 22.79 -6.75 -16.44
CA GLN A 184 22.23 -7.44 -17.60
C GLN A 184 20.80 -7.00 -17.95
N HIS A 185 20.00 -6.66 -16.93
CA HIS A 185 18.58 -6.32 -17.08
C HIS A 185 18.27 -4.83 -16.89
N ASP A 186 19.30 -3.98 -16.81
CA ASP A 186 19.19 -2.53 -16.54
C ASP A 186 18.37 -2.21 -15.27
N LEU A 187 18.62 -2.98 -14.20
CA LEU A 187 17.98 -2.82 -12.90
C LEU A 187 18.89 -2.06 -11.93
N ILE A 188 18.29 -1.38 -10.96
CA ILE A 188 19.00 -0.79 -9.84
C ILE A 188 19.10 -1.83 -8.72
N CYS A 189 20.33 -2.13 -8.29
CA CYS A 189 20.61 -3.00 -7.14
C CYS A 189 21.06 -2.17 -5.93
N ARG A 190 20.46 -2.43 -4.78
CA ARG A 190 20.80 -1.79 -3.49
C ARG A 190 20.84 -2.82 -2.37
N VAL A 191 21.74 -2.62 -1.41
CA VAL A 191 21.86 -3.49 -0.23
C VAL A 191 21.42 -2.71 1.01
N THR A 192 20.56 -3.33 1.82
CA THR A 192 19.96 -2.74 3.00
C THR A 192 20.00 -3.68 4.20
N SER A 193 19.92 -3.09 5.40
CA SER A 193 19.64 -3.81 6.63
C SER A 193 18.47 -3.13 7.35
N ALA A 194 17.32 -3.79 7.31
CA ALA A 194 16.14 -3.33 8.05
C ALA A 194 16.40 -3.29 9.57
N ARG A 195 17.15 -4.26 10.10
CA ARG A 195 17.47 -4.34 11.53
C ARG A 195 18.33 -3.17 12.01
N GLN A 196 19.30 -2.75 11.19
CA GLN A 196 20.18 -1.62 11.51
C GLN A 196 19.67 -0.29 10.97
N HIS A 197 18.52 -0.26 10.30
CA HIS A 197 18.02 0.89 9.52
C HIS A 197 19.05 1.44 8.51
N LYS A 198 19.93 0.59 7.98
CA LYS A 198 20.99 1.01 7.05
C LYS A 198 20.50 0.91 5.61
N GLY A 199 20.54 2.02 4.87
CA GLY A 199 20.20 2.05 3.44
C GLY A 199 18.71 2.00 3.13
N VAL A 200 17.85 1.82 4.14
CA VAL A 200 16.40 1.65 3.94
C VAL A 200 15.80 2.96 3.45
N ASN A 201 16.02 4.06 4.18
CA ASN A 201 15.46 5.36 3.83
C ASN A 201 15.97 5.84 2.47
N GLU A 202 17.26 5.64 2.19
CA GLU A 202 17.89 6.01 0.93
C GLU A 202 17.22 5.29 -0.25
N VAL A 203 16.98 3.99 -0.15
CA VAL A 203 16.30 3.20 -1.20
C VAL A 203 14.88 3.71 -1.48
N PHE A 204 14.11 4.02 -0.44
CA PHE A 204 12.76 4.56 -0.61
C PHE A 204 12.77 5.96 -1.21
N VAL A 205 13.66 6.85 -0.74
CA VAL A 205 13.77 8.22 -1.25
C VAL A 205 14.20 8.21 -2.72
N GLU A 206 15.21 7.43 -3.09
CA GLU A 206 15.67 7.35 -4.47
C GLU A 206 14.58 6.75 -5.39
N MET A 207 13.81 5.75 -4.94
CA MET A 207 12.69 5.21 -5.71
C MET A 207 11.59 6.25 -5.91
N LEU A 208 11.19 6.98 -4.85
CA LEU A 208 10.18 8.04 -4.96
C LEU A 208 10.65 9.16 -5.88
N GLN A 209 11.94 9.51 -5.83
CA GLN A 209 12.53 10.48 -6.74
C GLN A 209 12.51 9.98 -8.19
N ALA A 210 12.83 8.70 -8.43
CA ALA A 210 12.76 8.09 -9.75
C ALA A 210 11.31 8.13 -10.30
N ILE A 211 10.33 7.73 -9.49
CA ILE A 211 8.91 7.73 -9.86
C ILE A 211 8.41 9.16 -10.14
N SER A 212 8.71 10.12 -9.26
CA SER A 212 8.28 11.52 -9.43
C SER A 212 8.91 12.18 -10.66
N SER A 213 10.10 11.76 -11.08
CA SER A 213 10.73 12.26 -12.32
C SER A 213 9.99 11.84 -13.60
N ARG A 214 9.14 10.80 -13.53
CA ARG A 214 8.36 10.29 -14.66
C ARG A 214 6.92 10.79 -14.59
N THR A 215 6.69 12.03 -14.99
CA THR A 215 5.35 12.67 -15.03
C THR A 215 4.31 11.86 -15.81
N ASN A 216 4.73 11.12 -16.84
CA ASN A 216 3.84 10.31 -17.66
C ASN A 216 3.15 9.18 -16.88
N LEU A 217 3.78 8.68 -15.79
CA LEU A 217 3.19 7.64 -14.92
C LEU A 217 1.91 8.10 -14.24
N TRP A 218 1.72 9.42 -14.13
CA TRP A 218 0.64 10.04 -13.35
C TRP A 218 -0.53 10.49 -14.21
N THR A 219 -0.34 10.64 -15.53
CA THR A 219 -1.34 11.20 -16.44
C THR A 219 -2.30 10.17 -17.03
N LEU A 220 -2.05 8.86 -16.84
CA LEU A 220 -2.80 7.80 -17.52
C LEU A 220 -4.01 7.25 -16.73
N ASP A 221 -4.24 7.71 -15.51
CA ASP A 221 -5.38 7.27 -14.70
C ASP A 221 -6.71 7.94 -15.10
N GLY A 222 -6.67 8.98 -15.94
CA GLY A 222 -7.86 9.72 -16.37
C GLY A 222 -8.65 9.08 -17.51
N ASP A 223 -7.98 8.45 -18.48
CA ASP A 223 -8.60 8.17 -19.79
C ASP A 223 -9.14 6.74 -19.93
N ILE A 224 -8.88 5.83 -18.98
CA ILE A 224 -9.20 4.40 -19.13
C ILE A 224 -10.68 4.09 -18.80
N ASN A 225 -11.42 5.00 -18.16
CA ASN A 225 -12.81 4.74 -17.75
C ASN A 225 -13.87 5.17 -18.78
N GLU A 226 -13.52 5.84 -19.89
CA GLU A 226 -14.52 6.35 -20.83
C GLU A 226 -14.87 5.40 -21.98
N ASP A 227 -14.05 4.37 -22.25
CA ASP A 227 -14.21 3.54 -23.47
C ASP A 227 -14.91 2.18 -23.24
N GLU A 228 -15.23 1.77 -22.01
CA GLU A 228 -15.87 0.45 -21.73
C GLU A 228 -17.42 0.48 -21.66
N GLU A 229 -18.08 1.64 -21.76
CA GLU A 229 -19.55 1.72 -21.62
C GLU A 229 -20.37 1.68 -22.94
N ASP A 230 -19.73 1.73 -24.13
CA ASP A 230 -20.47 1.96 -25.39
C ASP A 230 -20.69 0.73 -26.31
N GLU A 231 -20.15 -0.46 -26.01
CA GLU A 231 -20.27 -1.61 -26.93
C GLU A 231 -21.50 -2.53 -26.72
N ASP A 232 -22.21 -2.44 -25.60
CA ASP A 232 -23.33 -3.37 -25.31
C ASP A 232 -24.73 -2.87 -25.75
N ALA A 233 -24.85 -1.67 -26.33
CA ALA A 233 -26.16 -1.10 -26.70
C ALA A 233 -26.60 -1.32 -28.17
N SER A 234 -25.72 -1.81 -29.07
CA SER A 234 -26.03 -1.87 -30.52
C SER A 234 -26.53 -3.23 -31.05
N GLY A 235 -26.83 -4.19 -30.17
CA GLY A 235 -27.11 -5.58 -30.55
C GLY A 235 -28.57 -6.04 -30.61
N CYS A 236 -29.56 -5.15 -30.58
CA CYS A 236 -30.97 -5.57 -30.45
C CYS A 236 -31.94 -4.82 -31.37
N PHE A 237 -31.72 -4.76 -32.69
CA PHE A 237 -32.81 -4.51 -33.65
C PHE A 237 -32.41 -4.95 -35.07
N SER A 238 -32.74 -6.19 -35.43
CA SER A 238 -33.00 -6.53 -36.83
C SER A 238 -33.83 -7.82 -36.94
N GLN A 239 -35.11 -7.58 -37.26
CA GLN A 239 -36.12 -8.35 -38.01
C GLN A 239 -36.09 -9.88 -38.03
#